data_AF-J8HKB3-F1
#
_entry.id   AF-J8HKB3-F1
#
_cell.length_a   1.000
_cell.length_b   1.000
_cell.length_c   1.000
_cell.angle_alpha   90.00
_cell.angle_beta   90.00
_cell.angle_gamma   90.00
#
_symmetry.space_group_name_H-M   'P 1'
#
loop_
_entity.id
_entity.type
_entity.pdbx_description
1 polymer ?
#
loop_
_entity_poly.entity_id
_entity_poly.type
_entity_poly.pdbx_seq_one_letter_code
_entity_poly.pdbx_strand_id
1 'polypeptide(L)'
;MGAPLFAEYGRYGGYRLIKTMTLPPISFTNHEVFALYFAMQALSSFVSIPFQISFRSINKKFLDSVSSKQREQIENLQKRVSFFHLEQAHECGYLEEILLAAVQNRALTIINYVTPKQTTMRRIQPMQ
;
A
#
# COMPACT_ATOMS: atom_id res chain seq x y z
N MET A 1 13.77 -10.57 24.69
CA MET A 1 14.42 -10.93 23.41
C MET A 1 14.12 -12.39 23.13
N GLY A 2 13.94 -12.80 21.86
CA GLY A 2 13.86 -14.23 21.51
C GLY A 2 12.90 -14.59 20.39
N ALA A 3 13.47 -15.02 19.26
CA ALA A 3 12.97 -15.95 18.23
C ALA A 3 13.86 -15.77 16.97
N PRO A 4 14.22 -16.83 16.20
CA PRO A 4 13.82 -18.23 16.32
C PRO A 4 14.97 -19.20 16.64
N LEU A 5 14.61 -20.48 16.79
CA LEU A 5 15.48 -21.66 16.71
C LEU A 5 14.77 -22.68 15.79
N PHE A 6 15.33 -23.30 14.75
CA PHE A 6 16.72 -23.56 14.36
C PHE A 6 17.47 -24.55 15.28
N ALA A 7 18.11 -25.60 14.77
CA ALA A 7 17.45 -26.74 14.02
C ALA A 7 16.86 -29.50 15.10
N GLU A 8 17.11 -30.02 16.37
CA GLU A 8 17.12 -31.41 16.90
C GLU A 8 17.98 -32.42 16.11
N TYR A 9 19.29 -32.22 16.02
CA TYR A 9 20.19 -33.26 15.47
C TYR A 9 20.10 -34.57 16.29
N GLY A 10 19.37 -35.55 15.74
CA GLY A 10 19.06 -36.83 16.36
C GLY A 10 18.25 -37.73 15.43
N ARG A 11 17.97 -38.97 15.85
CA ARG A 11 17.38 -40.02 14.99
C ARG A 11 15.93 -39.75 14.55
N TYR A 12 15.28 -38.72 15.11
CA TYR A 12 13.92 -38.26 14.79
C TYR A 12 13.81 -36.71 14.80
N GLY A 13 14.88 -36.01 14.37
CA GLY A 13 15.00 -34.56 14.55
C GLY A 13 13.88 -33.68 13.97
N GLY A 14 13.27 -32.85 14.83
CA GLY A 14 12.34 -31.79 14.44
C GLY A 14 12.85 -30.36 14.71
N TYR A 15 12.55 -29.43 13.80
CA TYR A 15 12.92 -28.01 13.96
C TYR A 15 11.76 -27.08 13.58
N ARG A 16 11.39 -26.15 14.49
CA ARG A 16 10.35 -25.10 14.36
C ARG A 16 10.59 -24.05 15.47
N LEU A 17 10.33 -22.75 15.32
CA LEU A 17 9.42 -22.04 14.41
C LEU A 17 9.82 -20.56 14.21
N ILE A 18 9.74 -20.04 12.98
CA ILE A 18 9.35 -18.64 12.66
C ILE A 18 8.73 -18.61 11.26
N LYS A 19 7.74 -17.74 11.07
CA LYS A 19 7.50 -17.12 9.75
C LYS A 19 6.81 -15.76 9.79
N THR A 20 7.24 -14.87 10.70
CA THR A 20 7.15 -13.42 10.44
C THR A 20 8.24 -13.05 9.43
N MET A 21 7.99 -13.31 8.14
CA MET A 21 8.84 -12.77 7.07
C MET A 21 8.54 -11.29 6.91
N THR A 22 9.15 -10.48 7.78
CA THR A 22 9.47 -9.09 7.44
C THR A 22 10.27 -9.10 6.14
N LEU A 23 9.96 -8.20 5.22
CA LEU A 23 10.77 -8.00 4.02
C LEU A 23 12.25 -7.81 4.45
N PRO A 24 13.22 -8.48 3.78
CA PRO A 24 14.63 -8.21 4.03
C PRO A 24 14.92 -6.74 3.71
N PRO A 25 15.98 -6.14 4.28
CA PRO A 25 16.32 -4.73 4.02
C PRO A 25 16.51 -4.50 2.52
N ILE A 26 15.61 -3.69 1.94
CA ILE A 26 15.59 -3.39 0.50
C ILE A 26 16.53 -2.21 0.24
N SER A 27 17.57 -2.42 -0.56
CA SER A 27 18.43 -1.36 -1.07
C SER A 27 17.85 -0.76 -2.35
N PHE A 28 17.67 0.55 -2.41
CA PHE A 28 17.22 1.26 -3.61
C PHE A 28 18.36 2.06 -4.26
N THR A 29 18.46 2.01 -5.58
CA THR A 29 19.28 2.94 -6.37
C THR A 29 18.65 4.33 -6.39
N ASN A 30 19.41 5.36 -6.75
CA ASN A 30 18.91 6.74 -6.85
C ASN A 30 17.70 6.85 -7.79
N HIS A 31 17.70 6.12 -8.92
CA HIS A 31 16.59 6.17 -9.88
C HIS A 31 15.32 5.51 -9.34
N GLU A 32 15.44 4.40 -8.60
CA GLU A 32 14.30 3.78 -7.91
C GLU A 32 13.74 4.67 -6.80
N VAL A 33 14.60 5.37 -6.04
CA VAL A 33 14.17 6.38 -5.06
C VAL A 33 13.37 7.50 -5.73
N PHE A 34 13.82 8.03 -6.88
CA PHE A 34 13.03 9.04 -7.61
C PHE A 34 11.73 8.50 -8.19
N ALA A 35 11.72 7.27 -8.72
CA ALA A 35 10.52 6.63 -9.27
C ALA A 35 9.47 6.35 -8.18
N LEU A 36 9.90 5.83 -7.02
CA LEU A 36 9.04 5.64 -5.85
C LEU A 36 8.51 6.97 -5.32
N TYR A 37 9.37 7.98 -5.18
CA TYR A 37 8.92 9.31 -4.74
C TYR A 37 7.89 9.90 -5.70
N PHE A 38 8.10 9.81 -7.02
CA PHE A 38 7.14 10.27 -8.03
C PHE A 38 5.80 9.52 -7.93
N ALA A 39 5.83 8.18 -7.85
CA ALA A 39 4.63 7.36 -7.72
C ALA A 39 3.84 7.67 -6.43
N MET A 40 4.54 7.88 -5.32
CA MET A 40 3.91 8.26 -4.04
C MET A 40 3.35 9.68 -4.08
N GLN A 41 4.05 10.64 -4.72
CA GLN A 41 3.55 12.00 -4.88
C GLN A 41 2.31 12.03 -5.81
N ALA A 42 2.30 11.23 -6.88
CA ALA A 42 1.13 11.05 -7.75
C ALA A 42 -0.04 10.35 -7.03
N LEU A 43 0.20 9.40 -6.13
CA LEU A 43 -0.86 8.82 -5.30
C LEU A 43 -1.39 9.81 -4.25
N SER A 44 -0.55 10.73 -3.77
CA SER A 44 -0.95 11.69 -2.73
C SER A 44 -1.92 12.78 -3.21
N SER A 45 -2.11 12.96 -4.52
CA SER A 45 -3.05 13.95 -5.09
C SER A 45 -4.46 13.41 -5.37
N PHE A 46 -4.76 12.17 -4.96
CA PHE A 46 -6.10 11.58 -5.02
C PHE A 46 -6.90 11.94 -3.75
N VAL A 47 -8.19 12.27 -3.91
CA VAL A 47 -9.08 12.64 -2.79
C VAL A 47 -9.38 11.44 -1.89
N SER A 48 -9.54 10.25 -2.48
CA SER A 48 -9.75 9.00 -1.75
C SER A 48 -8.61 8.03 -2.03
N ILE A 49 -7.57 8.08 -1.20
CA ILE A 49 -6.48 7.11 -1.21
C ILE A 49 -6.92 5.88 -0.38
N PRO A 50 -7.00 4.67 -0.94
CA PRO A 50 -7.23 3.46 -0.15
C PRO A 50 -6.00 3.14 0.70
N PHE A 51 -6.20 2.56 1.87
CA PHE A 51 -5.16 2.19 2.83
C PHE A 51 -4.35 3.39 3.38
N GLN A 52 -4.97 4.56 3.61
CA GLN A 52 -4.25 5.80 4.00
C GLN A 52 -3.24 5.62 5.15
N ILE A 53 -3.60 4.86 6.18
CA ILE A 53 -2.74 4.58 7.34
C ILE A 53 -1.47 3.82 6.90
N SER A 54 -1.64 2.81 6.04
CA SER A 54 -0.55 2.05 5.44
C SER A 54 0.30 2.92 4.51
N PHE A 55 -0.32 3.75 3.66
CA PHE A 55 0.37 4.68 2.78
C PHE A 55 1.23 5.68 3.57
N ARG A 56 0.71 6.28 4.64
CA ARG A 56 1.46 7.15 5.56
C ARG A 56 2.60 6.41 6.27
N SER A 57 2.38 5.15 6.65
CA SER A 57 3.42 4.28 7.23
C SER A 57 4.55 3.98 6.23
N ILE A 58 4.21 3.71 4.97
CA ILE A 58 5.18 3.48 3.89
C ILE A 58 5.96 4.76 3.60
N ASN A 59 5.30 5.93 3.51
CA ASN A 59 5.96 7.21 3.25
C ASN A 59 6.98 7.56 4.35
N LYS A 60 6.62 7.35 5.62
CA LYS A 60 7.59 7.48 6.72
C LYS A 60 8.76 6.51 6.57
N LYS A 61 8.50 5.20 6.41
CA LYS A 61 9.56 4.17 6.28
C LYS A 61 10.49 4.44 5.10
N PHE A 62 9.94 4.93 3.98
CA PHE A 62 10.70 5.34 2.81
C PHE A 62 11.63 6.52 3.13
N LEU A 63 11.09 7.64 3.65
CA LEU A 63 11.88 8.82 4.01
C LEU A 63 12.90 8.57 5.15
N ASP A 64 12.63 7.62 6.04
CA ASP A 64 13.56 7.16 7.08
C ASP A 64 14.67 6.22 6.52
N SER A 65 14.46 5.61 5.35
CA SER A 65 15.42 4.69 4.68
C SER A 65 16.34 5.36 3.65
N VAL A 66 15.96 6.56 3.18
CA VAL A 66 16.64 7.31 2.12
C VAL A 66 17.81 8.11 2.71
N SER A 67 18.98 8.07 2.04
CA SER A 67 20.18 8.77 2.49
C SER A 67 20.03 10.31 2.44
N SER A 68 20.82 11.02 3.26
CA SER A 68 20.81 12.50 3.30
C SER A 68 21.01 13.15 1.92
N LYS A 69 21.93 12.61 1.11
CA LYS A 69 22.18 13.07 -0.27
C LYS A 69 20.97 12.87 -1.18
N GLN A 70 20.33 11.70 -1.13
CA GLN A 70 19.12 11.43 -1.92
C GLN A 70 17.95 12.31 -1.46
N ARG A 71 17.84 12.57 -0.15
CA ARG A 71 16.84 13.47 0.43
C ARG A 71 16.99 14.91 -0.08
N GLU A 72 18.22 15.43 -0.10
CA GLU A 72 18.53 16.74 -0.70
C GLU A 72 18.10 16.79 -2.18
N GLN A 73 18.33 15.71 -2.93
CA GLN A 73 17.88 15.61 -4.34
C GLN A 73 16.35 15.58 -4.47
N ILE A 74 15.62 14.93 -3.57
CA ILE A 74 14.14 14.97 -3.51
C ILE A 74 13.64 16.39 -3.18
N GLU A 75 14.22 17.04 -2.18
CA GLU A 75 13.85 18.42 -1.78
C GLU A 75 14.16 19.43 -2.91
N ASN A 76 15.22 19.21 -3.69
CA ASN A 76 15.53 20.02 -4.87
C ASN A 76 14.65 19.68 -6.11
N LEU A 77 14.07 18.48 -6.17
CA LEU A 77 13.06 18.11 -7.16
C LEU A 77 11.69 18.74 -6.82
N GLN A 78 11.29 18.72 -5.56
CA GLN A 78 10.05 19.36 -5.06
C GLN A 78 9.99 20.87 -5.39
N LYS A 79 11.12 21.58 -5.24
CA LYS A 79 11.24 23.01 -5.62
C LYS A 79 11.10 23.29 -7.12
N ARG A 80 11.05 22.26 -7.97
CA ARG A 80 11.06 22.35 -9.44
C ARG A 80 9.89 21.65 -10.12
N VAL A 81 9.19 20.74 -9.44
CA VAL A 81 8.11 19.92 -10.00
C VAL A 81 6.87 19.99 -9.12
N SER A 82 5.90 20.79 -9.55
CA SER A 82 4.56 20.84 -8.95
C SER A 82 3.68 19.74 -9.55
N PHE A 83 2.97 19.00 -8.69
CA PHE A 83 2.03 17.96 -9.12
C PHE A 83 0.62 18.54 -9.14
N PHE A 84 0.01 18.58 -10.32
CA PHE A 84 -1.39 18.97 -10.47
C PHE A 84 -2.29 17.95 -9.79
N HIS A 85 -3.25 18.43 -9.00
CA HIS A 85 -4.23 17.58 -8.35
C HIS A 85 -5.42 17.38 -9.30
N LEU A 86 -5.87 16.14 -9.44
CA LEU A 86 -7.10 15.84 -10.14
C LEU A 86 -8.26 16.15 -9.21
N GLU A 87 -9.17 17.04 -9.61
CA GLU A 87 -10.42 17.29 -8.88
C GLU A 87 -11.37 16.07 -9.02
N GLN A 88 -11.07 15.01 -8.28
CA GLN A 88 -12.01 13.92 -8.06
C GLN A 88 -13.16 14.43 -7.19
N ALA A 89 -14.28 14.76 -7.83
CA ALA A 89 -15.41 15.45 -7.22
C ALA A 89 -16.09 14.73 -6.02
N HIS A 90 -15.74 13.47 -5.74
CA HIS A 90 -16.39 12.64 -4.73
C HIS A 90 -15.41 11.76 -3.93
N GLU A 91 -15.53 11.78 -2.62
CA GLU A 91 -14.91 10.79 -1.73
C GLU A 91 -15.52 9.39 -1.96
N CYS A 92 -14.69 8.35 -2.04
CA CYS A 92 -15.15 6.98 -2.27
C CYS A 92 -14.93 6.10 -1.02
N GLY A 93 -15.84 6.22 -0.04
CA GLY A 93 -15.74 5.51 1.24
C GLY A 93 -15.64 3.98 1.17
N TYR A 94 -16.04 3.36 0.05
CA TYR A 94 -16.00 1.91 -0.18
C TYR A 94 -14.77 1.43 -0.98
N LEU A 95 -13.89 2.34 -1.43
CA LEU A 95 -12.79 2.01 -2.35
C LEU A 95 -11.82 0.97 -1.77
N GLU A 96 -11.47 1.09 -0.49
CA GLU A 96 -10.58 0.14 0.19
C GLU A 96 -11.21 -1.25 0.31
N GLU A 97 -12.51 -1.33 0.63
CA GLU A 97 -13.26 -2.58 0.71
C GLU A 97 -13.38 -3.27 -0.66
N ILE A 98 -13.67 -2.50 -1.71
CA ILE A 98 -13.76 -2.99 -3.10
C ILE A 98 -12.41 -3.55 -3.57
N LEU A 99 -11.30 -2.86 -3.28
CA LEU A 99 -9.96 -3.32 -3.66
C LEU A 99 -9.52 -4.56 -2.85
N LEU A 100 -9.81 -4.62 -1.55
CA LEU A 100 -9.57 -5.83 -0.74
C LEU A 100 -10.39 -7.02 -1.25
N ALA A 101 -11.66 -6.79 -1.62
CA ALA A 101 -12.52 -7.82 -2.17
C ALA A 101 -12.03 -8.31 -3.54
N ALA A 102 -11.54 -7.42 -4.41
CA ALA A 102 -10.92 -7.77 -5.68
C ALA A 102 -9.67 -8.65 -5.49
N VAL A 103 -8.74 -8.23 -4.61
CA VAL A 103 -7.50 -8.97 -4.28
C VAL A 103 -7.79 -10.34 -3.66
N GLN A 104 -8.88 -10.46 -2.88
CA GLN A 104 -9.32 -11.73 -2.28
C GLN A 104 -10.23 -12.57 -3.20
N ASN A 105 -10.53 -12.10 -4.42
CA ASN A 105 -11.54 -12.66 -5.33
C ASN A 105 -12.89 -12.97 -4.64
N ARG A 106 -13.31 -12.07 -3.74
CA ARG A 106 -14.48 -12.20 -2.87
C ARG A 106 -15.63 -11.35 -3.41
N ALA A 107 -16.77 -11.97 -3.67
CA ALA A 107 -17.99 -11.22 -4.00
C ALA A 107 -18.49 -10.38 -2.80
N LEU A 108 -18.55 -9.06 -2.96
CA LEU A 108 -19.17 -8.16 -2.00
C LEU A 108 -20.68 -8.44 -1.94
N THR A 109 -21.13 -8.81 -0.75
CA THR A 109 -22.50 -9.28 -0.53
C THR A 109 -23.32 -8.15 0.05
N ILE A 110 -24.12 -7.53 -0.83
CA ILE A 110 -25.06 -6.42 -0.57
C ILE A 110 -24.38 -5.04 -0.50
N ILE A 111 -24.44 -4.30 -1.61
CA ILE A 111 -24.37 -2.84 -1.65
C ILE A 111 -25.76 -2.29 -1.99
N ASN A 112 -26.16 -1.19 -1.34
CA ASN A 112 -27.37 -0.45 -1.67
C ASN A 112 -27.16 0.39 -2.94
N TYR A 113 -27.54 -0.17 -4.09
CA TYR A 113 -27.38 0.48 -5.38
C TYR A 113 -28.58 1.39 -5.68
N VAL A 114 -28.38 2.69 -5.50
CA VAL A 114 -29.37 3.75 -5.77
C VAL A 114 -29.47 4.00 -7.27
N THR A 115 -30.70 3.96 -7.80
CA THR A 115 -31.03 4.41 -9.16
C THR A 115 -32.07 5.53 -9.07
N PRO A 116 -32.25 6.38 -10.12
CA PRO A 116 -33.23 7.47 -10.11
C PRO A 116 -34.71 7.06 -9.90
N LYS A 117 -35.03 5.76 -9.82
CA LYS A 117 -36.38 5.23 -9.58
C LYS A 117 -36.50 4.35 -8.34
N GLN A 118 -35.41 3.78 -7.83
CA GLN A 118 -35.41 2.82 -6.72
C GLN A 118 -33.99 2.55 -6.19
N THR A 119 -33.87 2.23 -4.90
CA THR A 119 -32.66 1.63 -4.32
C THR A 119 -32.79 0.12 -4.33
N THR A 120 -31.79 -0.58 -4.87
CA THR A 120 -31.78 -2.05 -4.98
C THR A 120 -30.57 -2.64 -4.28
N MET A 121 -30.76 -3.61 -3.39
CA MET A 121 -29.65 -4.39 -2.83
C MET A 121 -29.05 -5.27 -3.94
N ARG A 122 -27.74 -5.13 -4.19
CA ARG A 122 -27.03 -5.92 -5.21
C ARG A 122 -25.81 -6.60 -4.62
N ARG A 123 -25.61 -7.87 -4.96
CA ARG A 123 -24.34 -8.58 -4.79
C ARG A 123 -23.47 -8.26 -6.00
N ILE A 124 -22.25 -7.80 -5.78
CA ILE A 124 -21.30 -7.49 -6.84
C ILE A 124 -20.02 -8.29 -6.64
N GLN A 125 -19.34 -8.61 -7.73
CA GLN A 125 -17.98 -9.13 -7.70
C GLN A 125 -17.11 -8.14 -8.48
N PRO A 126 -16.10 -7.52 -7.85
CA PRO A 126 -15.11 -6.74 -8.57
C PRO A 126 -14.44 -7.63 -9.62
N MET A 127 -14.38 -7.15 -10.86
CA MET A 127 -13.59 -7.77 -11.93
C MET A 127 -12.20 -7.12 -11.96
N GLN A 128 -11.23 -7.79 -12.58
CA GLN A 128 -9.91 -7.23 -12.89
C GLN A 128 -9.93 -6.51 -14.24
#